data_AF-A0A5D2R6C2-F1
#
_entry.id   AF-A0A5D2R6C2-F1
#
_cell.length_a   1.000
_cell.length_b   1.000
_cell.length_c   1.000
_cell.angle_alpha   90.00
_cell.angle_beta   90.00
_cell.angle_gamma   90.00
#
_symmetry.space_group_name_H-M   'P 1'
#
loop_
_entity.id
_entity.type
_entity.pdbx_description
1 polymer ?
#
loop_
_entity_poly.entity_id
_entity_poly.type
_entity_poly.pdbx_seq_one_letter_code
_entity_poly.pdbx_strand_id
1 'polypeptide(L)'
;MRHGQSTMELLIDALFQSLVPRWPSYGLTILWSIWFYRNIFLWQNVSAAAISILRFVDLFLQSWQQAGRVFEVVQAFSERLMVSSIAWLQPLTRFLNCNVDAA
;
A
#
# COMPACT_ATOMS: atom_id res chain seq x y z
N MET A 1 -2.55 -31.08 25.11
CA MET A 1 -1.62 -30.19 24.36
C MET A 1 -2.43 -29.22 23.48
N ARG A 2 -3.00 -28.13 24.04
CA ARG A 2 -3.69 -27.05 23.30
C ARG A 2 -3.75 -25.76 24.15
N HIS A 3 -2.62 -25.32 24.71
CA HIS A 3 -2.60 -24.13 25.59
C HIS A 3 -1.71 -22.99 25.10
N GLY A 4 -0.83 -23.19 24.11
CA GLY A 4 0.05 -22.14 23.59
C GLY A 4 -0.48 -21.36 22.39
N GLN A 5 -1.48 -21.88 21.67
CA GLN A 5 -1.98 -21.27 20.43
C GLN A 5 -2.96 -20.11 20.74
N SER A 6 -3.81 -20.30 21.74
CA SER A 6 -4.76 -19.28 22.20
C SER A 6 -4.05 -18.07 22.83
N THR A 7 -2.87 -18.23 23.42
CA THR A 7 -2.14 -17.14 24.07
C THR A 7 -1.50 -16.17 23.07
N MET A 8 -0.99 -16.68 21.94
CA MET A 8 -0.47 -15.83 20.86
C MET A 8 -1.59 -15.06 20.16
N GLU A 9 -2.72 -15.71 19.90
CA GLU A 9 -3.89 -15.07 19.27
C GLU A 9 -4.42 -13.93 20.16
N LEU A 10 -4.54 -14.17 21.46
CA LEU A 10 -4.93 -13.13 22.43
C LEU A 10 -3.91 -11.99 22.53
N LEU A 11 -2.62 -12.28 22.39
CA LEU A 11 -1.56 -11.25 22.35
C LEU A 11 -1.64 -10.41 21.08
N ILE A 12 -1.90 -11.04 19.93
CA ILE A 12 -2.07 -10.36 18.64
C ILE A 12 -3.32 -9.48 18.71
N ASP A 13 -4.43 -9.99 19.21
CA ASP A 13 -5.68 -9.24 19.35
C ASP A 13 -5.57 -8.09 20.34
N ALA A 14 -4.90 -8.29 21.47
CA ALA A 14 -4.66 -7.23 22.46
C ALA A 14 -3.71 -6.14 21.92
N LEU A 15 -2.66 -6.53 21.20
CA LEU A 15 -1.78 -5.58 20.50
C LEU A 15 -2.57 -4.80 19.45
N PHE A 16 -3.38 -5.49 18.65
CA PHE A 16 -4.21 -4.90 17.60
C PHE A 16 -5.22 -3.90 18.18
N GLN A 17 -5.94 -4.27 19.24
CA GLN A 17 -6.92 -3.39 19.90
C GLN A 17 -6.29 -2.21 20.63
N SER A 18 -5.08 -2.37 21.20
CA SER A 18 -4.35 -1.27 21.87
C SER A 18 -3.79 -0.22 20.90
N LEU A 19 -3.54 -0.62 19.64
CA LEU A 19 -3.00 0.24 18.58
C LEU A 19 -4.07 1.04 17.82
N VAL A 20 -5.35 0.68 17.96
CA VAL A 20 -6.49 1.30 17.27
C VAL A 20 -6.73 2.79 17.65
N PRO A 21 -6.58 3.25 18.90
CA PRO A 21 -6.97 4.63 19.25
C PRO A 21 -5.88 5.68 18.99
N ARG A 22 -4.65 5.28 18.66
CA ARG A 22 -3.50 6.18 18.50
C ARG A 22 -2.67 5.77 17.27
N TRP A 23 -3.09 6.28 16.10
CA TRP A 23 -2.46 6.16 14.78
C TRP A 23 -2.49 4.76 14.12
N PRO A 24 -3.55 4.42 13.35
CA PRO A 24 -3.72 3.08 12.79
C PRO A 24 -2.73 2.73 11.66
N SER A 25 -2.19 3.71 10.94
CA SER A 25 -1.32 3.46 9.79
C SER A 25 0.07 2.97 10.16
N TYR A 26 0.63 3.43 11.29
CA TYR A 26 2.02 3.08 11.68
C TYR A 26 2.13 1.62 12.11
N GLY A 27 1.25 1.18 13.02
CA GLY A 27 1.22 -0.21 13.50
C GLY A 27 0.92 -1.21 12.38
N LEU A 28 -0.03 -0.90 11.49
CA LEU A 28 -0.34 -1.73 10.32
C LEU A 28 0.86 -1.83 9.36
N THR A 29 1.56 -0.72 9.13
CA THR A 29 2.75 -0.72 8.26
C THR A 29 3.89 -1.55 8.87
N ILE A 30 4.06 -1.52 10.19
CA ILE A 30 5.04 -2.38 10.88
C ILE A 30 4.68 -3.85 10.67
N LEU A 31 3.44 -4.25 10.95
CA LEU A 31 3.00 -5.64 10.81
C LEU A 31 3.13 -6.13 9.37
N TRP A 32 2.73 -5.31 8.41
CA TRP A 32 2.90 -5.61 6.99
C TRP A 32 4.38 -5.73 6.60
N SER A 33 5.23 -4.83 7.09
CA SER A 33 6.67 -4.87 6.81
C SER A 33 7.33 -6.12 7.40
N ILE A 34 6.95 -6.52 8.63
CA ILE A 34 7.42 -7.77 9.24
C ILE A 34 7.00 -8.97 8.39
N TRP A 35 5.74 -9.02 7.97
CA TRP A 35 5.26 -10.08 7.08
C TRP A 35 6.02 -10.10 5.75
N PHE A 36 6.24 -8.94 5.13
CA PHE A 36 6.98 -8.80 3.88
C PHE A 36 8.43 -9.30 3.99
N TYR A 37 9.18 -8.82 4.98
CA TYR A 37 10.57 -9.23 5.19
C TYR A 37 10.69 -10.71 5.60
N ARG A 38 9.72 -11.25 6.34
CA ARG A 38 9.65 -12.70 6.62
C ARG A 38 9.50 -13.50 5.31
N ASN A 39 8.66 -13.06 4.38
CA ASN A 39 8.49 -13.75 3.10
C ASN A 39 9.74 -13.61 2.23
N ILE A 40 10.37 -12.44 2.16
CA ILE A 40 11.65 -12.28 1.47
C ILE A 40 12.70 -13.25 2.02
N PHE A 41 12.82 -13.36 3.33
CA PHE A 41 13.77 -14.30 3.93
C PHE A 41 13.47 -15.75 3.52
N LEU A 42 12.20 -16.17 3.58
CA LEU A 42 11.81 -17.53 3.22
C LEU A 42 12.05 -17.85 1.73
N TRP A 43 11.85 -16.89 0.84
CA TRP A 43 11.87 -17.12 -0.62
C TRP A 43 13.24 -16.83 -1.25
N GLN A 44 14.00 -15.89 -0.67
CA GLN A 44 15.24 -15.38 -1.25
C GLN A 44 16.44 -15.53 -0.29
N ASN A 45 16.24 -16.03 0.93
CA ASN A 45 17.27 -16.13 1.97
C ASN A 45 17.95 -14.80 2.30
N VAL A 46 17.24 -13.69 2.11
CA VAL A 46 17.72 -12.34 2.44
C VAL A 46 17.15 -11.93 3.79
N SER A 47 18.03 -11.71 4.77
CA SER A 47 17.65 -11.21 6.09
C SER A 47 17.81 -9.69 6.16
N ALA A 48 16.84 -9.01 6.78
CA ALA A 48 16.94 -7.59 7.11
C ALA A 48 17.10 -7.41 8.63
N ALA A 49 17.96 -6.47 9.04
CA ALA A 49 18.06 -6.08 10.42
C ALA A 49 16.81 -5.32 10.87
N ALA A 50 16.39 -5.48 12.14
CA ALA A 50 15.20 -4.82 12.67
C ALA A 50 15.23 -3.29 12.48
N ILE A 51 16.39 -2.66 12.64
CA ILE A 51 16.57 -1.22 12.39
C ILE A 51 16.32 -0.83 10.94
N SER A 52 16.67 -1.70 9.98
CA SER A 52 16.43 -1.47 8.55
C SER A 52 14.94 -1.56 8.23
N ILE A 53 14.22 -2.48 8.88
CA ILE A 53 12.76 -2.64 8.75
C ILE A 53 12.05 -1.40 9.31
N LEU A 54 12.45 -0.91 10.49
CA LEU A 54 11.86 0.31 11.07
C LEU A 54 12.11 1.54 10.18
N ARG A 55 13.34 1.70 9.67
CA ARG A 55 13.65 2.79 8.74
C ARG A 55 12.81 2.69 7.45
N PHE A 56 12.58 1.48 6.97
CA PHE A 56 11.70 1.24 5.82
C PHE A 56 10.26 1.66 6.12
N VAL A 57 9.72 1.32 7.29
CA VAL A 57 8.37 1.73 7.74
C VAL A 57 8.24 3.26 7.71
N ASP A 58 9.21 3.98 8.28
CA ASP A 58 9.20 5.43 8.33
C ASP A 58 9.17 6.06 6.93
N LEU A 59 10.08 5.60 6.05
CA LEU A 59 10.17 6.07 4.67
C LEU A 59 8.93 5.73 3.85
N PHE A 60 8.39 4.52 4.03
CA PHE A 60 7.19 4.07 3.35
C PHE A 60 5.99 4.93 3.73
N LEU A 61 5.79 5.21 5.02
CA LEU A 61 4.68 6.04 5.49
C LEU A 61 4.78 7.48 5.03
N GLN A 62 5.98 8.07 5.07
CA GLN A 62 6.22 9.40 4.52
C GLN A 62 5.87 9.45 3.03
N SER A 63 6.36 8.47 2.27
CA SER A 63 6.11 8.38 0.83
C SER A 63 4.63 8.18 0.53
N TRP A 64 3.94 7.35 1.31
CA TRP A 64 2.51 7.08 1.17
C TRP A 64 1.67 8.33 1.43
N GLN A 65 1.99 9.09 2.48
CA GLN A 65 1.33 10.36 2.77
C GLN A 65 1.54 11.39 1.66
N GLN A 66 2.76 11.46 1.11
CA GLN A 66 3.06 12.36 0.01
C GLN A 66 2.31 11.96 -1.27
N ALA A 67 2.25 10.67 -1.58
CA ALA A 67 1.49 10.16 -2.73
C ALA A 67 -0.01 10.48 -2.62
N GLY A 68 -0.59 10.36 -1.41
CA GLY A 68 -1.98 10.75 -1.16
C GLY A 68 -2.27 12.20 -1.53
N ARG A 69 -1.38 13.13 -1.16
CA ARG A 69 -1.52 14.56 -1.52
C ARG A 69 -1.43 14.81 -3.04
N VAL A 70 -0.52 14.11 -3.71
CA VAL A 70 -0.41 14.20 -5.18
C VAL A 70 -1.68 13.66 -5.84
N PHE A 71 -2.19 12.53 -5.35
CA PHE A 71 -3.42 11.93 -5.84
C PHE A 71 -4.61 12.86 -5.67
N GLU A 72 -4.78 13.50 -4.51
CA GLU A 72 -5.86 14.48 -4.27
C GLU A 72 -5.82 15.64 -5.27
N VAL A 73 -4.63 16.18 -5.57
CA VAL A 73 -4.46 17.27 -6.54
C VAL A 73 -4.83 16.81 -7.95
N VAL A 74 -4.36 15.63 -8.37
CA VAL A 74 -4.65 15.06 -9.70
C VAL A 74 -6.13 14.70 -9.82
N GLN A 75 -6.73 14.12 -8.78
CA GLN A 75 -8.16 13.79 -8.76
C GLN A 75 -9.02 15.06 -8.85
N ALA A 76 -8.73 16.08 -8.05
CA ALA A 76 -9.45 17.36 -8.11
C ALA A 76 -9.32 18.05 -9.49
N PHE A 77 -8.17 17.89 -10.15
CA PHE A 77 -7.97 18.36 -11.52
C PHE A 77 -8.78 17.54 -12.54
N SER A 78 -8.81 16.21 -12.40
CA SER A 78 -9.62 15.31 -13.23
C SER A 78 -11.11 15.62 -13.10
N GLU A 79 -11.61 15.84 -11.88
CA GLU A 79 -13.01 16.20 -11.62
C GLU A 79 -13.38 17.55 -12.24
N ARG A 80 -12.46 18.54 -12.24
CA ARG A 80 -12.67 19.81 -12.96
C ARG A 80 -12.69 19.64 -14.48
N LEU A 81 -11.84 18.78 -15.03
CA LEU A 81 -11.83 18.46 -16.46
C LEU A 81 -13.06 17.66 -16.89
N MET A 82 -13.68 16.87 -16.01
CA MET A 82 -14.93 16.16 -16.32
C MET A 82 -16.15 17.08 -16.47
N VAL A 83 -16.09 18.32 -15.98
CA VAL A 83 -17.14 19.34 -16.25
C VAL A 83 -17.13 19.77 -17.71
N SER A 84 -15.99 19.68 -18.41
CA SER A 84 -15.96 19.68 -19.87
C SER A 84 -16.18 18.25 -20.37
N SER A 85 -17.34 17.99 -20.98
CA SER A 85 -17.70 16.69 -21.57
C SER A 85 -16.54 16.06 -22.38
N ILE A 86 -15.77 15.18 -21.75
CA ILE A 86 -14.88 14.24 -22.45
C ILE A 86 -15.77 13.14 -22.98
N ALA A 87 -16.42 13.40 -24.12
CA ALA A 87 -17.09 12.37 -24.87
C ALA A 87 -16.02 11.60 -25.64
N TRP A 88 -16.00 10.28 -25.49
CA TRP A 88 -15.27 9.43 -26.43
C TRP A 88 -15.93 9.62 -27.80
N LEU A 89 -15.24 10.34 -28.69
CA LEU A 89 -15.66 10.47 -30.08
C LEU A 89 -15.06 9.31 -30.85
N GLN A 90 -15.91 8.58 -31.57
CA GLN A 90 -15.44 7.53 -32.47
C GLN A 90 -14.43 8.13 -33.45
N PRO A 91 -13.22 7.56 -33.56
CA PRO A 91 -12.24 8.01 -34.54
C PRO A 91 -12.84 7.93 -35.95
N LEU A 92 -12.54 8.92 -36.80
CA LEU A 92 -12.91 8.87 -38.21
C LEU A 92 -12.40 7.57 -38.83
N THR A 93 -13.11 7.00 -39.80
CA THR A 93 -12.91 5.67 -40.39
C THR A 93 -11.54 5.41 -41.06
N ARG A 94 -10.60 6.35 -40.97
CA ARG A 94 -9.25 6.27 -41.57
C ARG A 94 -8.13 6.03 -40.54
N PHE A 95 -8.44 5.88 -39.26
CA PHE A 95 -7.45 5.59 -38.23
C PHE A 95 -7.38 4.10 -37.91
N LEU A 96 -6.18 3.53 -37.92
CA LEU A 96 -5.92 2.16 -37.51
C LEU A 96 -5.84 2.08 -35.99
N ASN A 97 -6.41 1.02 -35.40
CA ASN A 97 -6.27 0.75 -33.98
C ASN A 97 -4.86 0.21 -33.72
N CYS A 98 -4.04 0.98 -32.99
CA CYS A 98 -2.71 0.56 -32.56
C CYS A 98 -2.79 0.15 -31.09
N ASN A 99 -2.82 -1.15 -30.82
CA ASN A 99 -2.62 -1.65 -29.47
C ASN A 99 -1.13 -1.47 -29.13
N VAL A 100 -0.83 -0.65 -28.13
CA VAL A 100 0.52 -0.51 -27.60
C VAL A 100 0.61 -1.40 -26.37
N ASP A 101 1.20 -2.59 -26.54
CA ASP A 101 1.65 -3.40 -25.42
C ASP A 101 3.00 -2.86 -24.93
N ALA A 102 3.14 -2.71 -23.61
CA ALA A 102 4.42 -2.41 -23.00
C ALA A 102 5.23 -3.71 -22.87
N ALA A 103 6.42 -3.74 -23.48
CA ALA A 103 7.38 -4.84 -23.39
C ALA A 103 8.22 -4.77 -22.10
#